data_AF-A0A7C5V901-F1
#
_entry.id   AF-A0A7C5V901-F1
#
_cell.length_a   1.000
_cell.length_b   1.000
_cell.length_c   1.000
_cell.angle_alpha   90.00
_cell.angle_beta   90.00
_cell.angle_gamma   90.00
#
_symmetry.space_group_name_H-M   'P 1'
#
loop_
_entity.id
_entity.type
_entity.pdbx_description
1 polymer ?
#
loop_
_entity_poly.entity_id
_entity_poly.type
_entity_poly.pdbx_seq_one_letter_code
_entity_poly.pdbx_strand_id
1 'polypeptide(L)'
;MSVHPHDFVPRSTLRSVFLLFPYRSTLSLFKQLPYGRISGLRLCCELLRSDSMMRQALVTESPEVQSQPRHSHARRREKIRIIPLGGVGEVGMNMMVYEYGADIFAVDCGHMFPDEDLLGVDLVIPDTTYLEERRDRVRAVIVTHAHDDHMGALPYFLKKLPVPVIGPPLACEILRERLAEHGLDQTTQFIPVSPGETILLGDVEVEFLHVTHSVPQSLALAIHLPFGSIVHSSDYKIDTAPIYGPPFD
;
A
#
# COMPACT_ATOMS: atom_id res chain seq x y z
N MET A 1 -24.10 48.87 9.69
CA MET A 1 -22.88 48.50 10.44
C MET A 1 -22.20 47.36 9.70
N SER A 2 -20.94 47.57 9.36
CA SER A 2 -20.06 46.68 8.59
C SER A 2 -19.42 45.62 9.49
N VAL A 3 -19.23 44.39 8.97
CA VAL A 3 -18.07 43.53 9.30
C VAL A 3 -17.70 42.65 8.09
N HIS A 4 -16.40 42.43 7.93
CA HIS A 4 -15.65 42.07 6.72
C HIS A 4 -15.63 40.58 6.34
N PRO A 5 -15.25 40.24 5.08
CA PRO A 5 -15.06 38.87 4.61
C PRO A 5 -13.57 38.50 4.57
N HIS A 6 -13.07 37.73 5.54
CA HIS A 6 -11.84 36.95 5.39
C HIS A 6 -11.86 35.83 6.43
N ASP A 7 -12.05 34.59 5.98
CA ASP A 7 -11.49 33.36 6.56
C ASP A 7 -11.77 32.20 5.58
N PHE A 8 -11.24 32.33 4.37
CA PHE A 8 -11.03 31.19 3.49
C PHE A 8 -9.65 30.62 3.86
N VAL A 9 -9.61 29.57 4.67
CA VAL A 9 -8.38 28.80 4.89
C VAL A 9 -8.17 27.97 3.61
N PRO A 10 -7.14 28.23 2.79
CA PRO A 10 -6.90 27.42 1.61
C PRO A 10 -6.52 26.00 2.06
N ARG A 11 -7.18 24.98 1.51
CA ARG A 11 -6.72 23.59 1.60
C ARG A 11 -5.28 23.57 1.09
N SER A 12 -4.32 23.36 1.99
CA SER A 12 -2.91 23.31 1.65
C SER A 12 -2.69 22.23 0.59
N THR A 13 -2.01 22.60 -0.48
CA THR A 13 -1.57 21.72 -1.57
C THR A 13 -1.01 20.43 -0.99
N LEU A 14 -1.70 19.30 -1.23
CA LEU A 14 -1.18 17.96 -0.99
C LEU A 14 0.15 17.85 -1.72
N ARG A 15 1.25 17.77 -0.95
CA ARG A 15 2.54 17.36 -1.51
C ARG A 15 2.50 15.84 -1.58
N SER A 16 2.03 15.31 -2.70
CA SER A 16 2.21 13.89 -3.03
C SER A 16 3.69 13.65 -3.29
N VAL A 17 4.33 12.81 -2.48
CA VAL A 17 5.70 12.35 -2.73
C VAL A 17 5.57 10.98 -3.39
N PHE A 18 5.71 10.94 -4.71
CA PHE A 18 5.74 9.68 -5.45
C PHE A 18 7.10 9.02 -5.25
N LEU A 19 7.17 8.08 -4.31
CA LEU A 19 8.27 7.14 -4.21
C LEU A 19 7.88 5.89 -5.02
N LEU A 20 8.13 5.93 -6.33
CA LEU A 20 8.13 4.71 -7.14
C LEU A 20 9.37 3.91 -6.75
N PHE A 21 9.18 2.79 -6.06
CA PHE A 21 10.24 1.81 -5.85
C PHE A 21 10.29 0.91 -7.09
N PRO A 22 11.33 1.00 -7.93
CA PRO A 22 11.42 0.14 -9.10
C PRO A 22 11.81 -1.27 -8.64
N TYR A 23 10.84 -2.17 -8.52
CA TYR A 23 11.13 -3.59 -8.64
C TYR A 23 11.69 -3.85 -10.03
N ARG A 24 12.74 -4.67 -10.17
CA ARG A 24 13.48 -4.84 -11.43
C ARG A 24 12.60 -5.36 -12.59
N SER A 25 11.43 -5.92 -12.29
CA SER A 25 10.34 -6.24 -13.22
C SER A 25 9.82 -5.02 -14.01
N THR A 26 9.90 -3.80 -13.46
CA THR A 26 9.52 -2.54 -14.14
C THR A 26 10.55 -2.01 -15.15
N LEU A 27 11.79 -2.54 -15.17
CA LEU A 27 12.85 -2.06 -16.08
C LEU A 27 12.69 -2.55 -17.53
N SER A 28 11.82 -3.51 -17.82
CA SER A 28 11.57 -3.94 -19.20
C SER A 28 10.84 -2.87 -20.03
N LEU A 29 10.08 -1.98 -19.38
CA LEU A 29 9.32 -0.92 -20.04
C LEU A 29 10.16 0.34 -20.36
N PHE A 30 11.32 0.52 -19.73
CA PHE A 30 12.15 1.72 -19.92
C PHE A 30 13.16 1.63 -21.07
N LYS A 31 13.23 0.49 -21.77
CA LYS A 31 14.16 0.28 -22.90
C LYS A 31 13.68 0.81 -24.26
N GLN A 32 12.49 1.42 -24.35
CA GLN A 32 11.92 1.88 -25.63
C GLN A 32 11.78 3.41 -25.80
N LEU A 33 12.34 4.23 -24.91
CA LEU A 33 12.33 5.68 -25.10
C LEU A 33 13.71 6.20 -25.58
N PRO A 34 13.77 6.95 -26.71
CA PRO A 34 15.02 7.48 -27.21
C PRO A 34 15.61 8.49 -26.23
N TYR A 35 16.90 8.32 -25.93
CA TYR A 35 17.71 9.19 -25.07
C TYR A 35 17.61 10.66 -25.49
N GLY A 36 17.07 11.50 -24.60
CA GLY A 36 17.08 12.96 -24.73
C GLY A 36 17.08 13.61 -23.35
N ARG A 37 18.14 14.37 -23.06
CA ARG A 37 18.31 15.17 -21.84
C ARG A 37 17.11 16.11 -21.62
N ILE A 38 16.47 16.07 -20.46
CA ILE A 38 15.67 17.20 -19.98
C ILE A 38 15.94 17.42 -18.49
N SER A 39 16.73 18.46 -18.24
CA SER A 39 16.79 19.21 -17.00
C SER A 39 15.55 20.10 -16.86
N GLY A 40 15.00 20.19 -15.64
CA GLY A 40 14.25 21.38 -15.22
C GLY A 40 12.71 21.25 -15.22
N LEU A 41 12.17 21.53 -14.03
CA LEU A 41 10.79 21.87 -13.67
C LEU A 41 10.01 22.73 -14.69
N ARG A 42 8.68 22.49 -14.71
CA ARG A 42 7.52 23.32 -15.17
C ARG A 42 6.94 22.99 -16.55
N LEU A 43 5.72 22.42 -16.56
CA LEU A 43 4.48 23.02 -17.09
C LEU A 43 3.31 22.05 -16.78
N CYS A 44 2.43 22.31 -15.81
CA CYS A 44 1.23 23.17 -15.78
C CYS A 44 -0.01 22.60 -16.49
N CYS A 45 -1.09 22.52 -15.71
CA CYS A 45 -2.47 22.20 -16.04
C CYS A 45 -3.02 22.97 -17.25
N GLU A 46 -3.64 22.25 -18.19
CA GLU A 46 -4.74 22.76 -19.01
C GLU A 46 -5.42 21.55 -19.67
N LEU A 47 -6.61 21.16 -19.19
CA LEU A 47 -7.67 20.45 -19.94
C LEU A 47 -8.75 19.95 -18.96
N LEU A 48 -9.48 20.86 -18.30
CA LEU A 48 -10.84 20.58 -17.82
C LEU A 48 -11.61 21.91 -17.71
N ARG A 49 -12.03 22.44 -18.85
CA ARG A 49 -13.06 23.48 -18.94
C ARG A 49 -14.00 23.16 -20.10
N SER A 50 -15.01 22.33 -19.83
CA SER A 50 -16.36 22.41 -20.40
C SER A 50 -17.08 21.09 -20.11
N ASP A 51 -18.02 21.08 -19.17
CA ASP A 51 -19.43 21.08 -19.58
C ASP A 51 -20.36 21.12 -18.38
N SER A 52 -21.30 22.04 -18.50
CA SER A 52 -22.41 22.29 -17.60
C SER A 52 -23.52 21.27 -17.84
N MET A 53 -23.93 20.53 -16.81
CA MET A 53 -25.34 20.13 -16.68
C MET A 53 -25.75 20.01 -15.21
N MET A 54 -26.59 20.96 -14.82
CA MET A 54 -27.59 20.89 -13.76
C MET A 54 -28.23 19.51 -13.61
N ARG A 55 -28.19 18.93 -12.40
CA ARG A 55 -29.33 18.22 -11.81
C ARG A 55 -29.41 18.49 -10.31
N GLN A 56 -30.53 19.07 -9.93
CA GLN A 56 -30.98 19.22 -8.54
C GLN A 56 -31.21 17.83 -7.93
N ALA A 57 -30.75 17.65 -6.69
CA ALA A 57 -31.24 16.61 -5.79
C ALA A 57 -31.34 17.20 -4.39
N LEU A 58 -32.45 16.86 -3.74
CA LEU A 58 -33.06 17.52 -2.59
C LEU A 58 -32.23 17.33 -1.31
N VAL A 59 -32.05 18.41 -0.56
CA VAL A 59 -31.51 18.39 0.81
C VAL A 59 -32.60 17.83 1.72
N THR A 60 -32.42 16.62 2.23
CA THR A 60 -33.15 16.13 3.39
C THR A 60 -32.22 16.18 4.59
N GLU A 61 -32.54 17.06 5.54
CA GLU A 61 -31.82 17.18 6.81
C GLU A 61 -31.87 15.85 7.56
N SER A 62 -30.70 15.33 7.94
CA SER A 62 -30.54 14.19 8.85
C SER A 62 -30.12 14.72 10.23
N PRO A 63 -30.57 14.09 11.33
CA PRO A 63 -30.51 14.67 12.66
C PRO A 63 -29.08 14.80 13.18
N GLU A 64 -28.86 15.85 13.98
CA GLU A 64 -27.60 16.21 14.62
C GLU A 64 -27.00 15.05 15.43
N VAL A 65 -25.87 14.51 14.97
CA VAL A 65 -25.02 13.62 15.76
C VAL A 65 -24.12 14.50 16.62
N GLN A 66 -24.34 14.48 17.93
CA GLN A 66 -23.45 15.10 18.92
C GLN A 66 -22.06 14.45 18.83
N SER A 67 -21.11 15.15 18.23
CA SER A 67 -19.71 14.73 18.18
C SER A 67 -19.00 15.20 19.46
N GLN A 68 -18.50 14.24 20.24
CA GLN A 68 -17.60 14.51 21.36
C GLN A 68 -16.29 15.12 20.87
N PRO A 69 -15.63 16.00 21.65
CA PRO A 69 -14.45 16.72 21.21
C PRO A 69 -13.28 15.75 21.02
N ARG A 70 -12.82 15.59 19.77
CA ARG A 70 -11.55 14.91 19.47
C ARG A 70 -10.43 15.70 20.13
N HIS A 71 -9.73 15.10 21.09
CA HIS A 71 -8.58 15.70 21.75
C HIS A 71 -7.61 16.26 20.70
N SER A 72 -7.47 17.59 20.68
CA SER A 72 -6.55 18.30 19.81
C SER A 72 -5.12 18.17 20.36
N HIS A 73 -4.50 17.02 20.15
CA HIS A 73 -3.04 16.98 20.15
C HIS A 73 -2.58 17.73 18.91
N ALA A 74 -1.90 18.86 19.11
CA ALA A 74 -1.15 19.50 18.05
C ALA A 74 -0.22 18.44 17.45
N ARG A 75 -0.58 17.90 16.27
CA ARG A 75 0.12 16.78 15.63
C ARG A 75 1.59 17.21 15.42
N ARG A 76 2.48 16.76 16.30
CA ARG A 76 3.91 16.76 16.00
C ARG A 76 4.07 16.00 14.70
N ARG A 77 4.78 16.58 13.74
CA ARG A 77 5.10 15.89 12.48
C ARG A 77 6.11 14.80 12.83
N GLU A 78 5.59 13.60 13.09
CA GLU A 78 6.40 12.40 13.23
C GLU A 78 7.09 12.10 11.90
N LYS A 79 8.27 11.45 11.97
CA LYS A 79 9.00 11.06 10.76
C LYS A 79 8.48 9.72 10.28
N ILE A 80 8.22 9.60 8.98
CA ILE A 80 8.01 8.30 8.33
C ILE A 80 9.38 7.64 8.08
N ARG A 81 9.47 6.34 8.36
CA ARG A 81 10.60 5.48 7.97
C ARG A 81 10.08 4.42 7.01
N ILE A 82 10.81 4.22 5.90
CA ILE A 82 10.54 3.21 4.88
C ILE A 82 11.78 2.33 4.81
N ILE A 83 11.62 1.04 5.12
CA ILE A 83 12.75 0.14 5.40
C ILE A 83 12.56 -1.12 4.55
N PRO A 84 13.37 -1.33 3.50
CA PRO A 84 13.36 -2.60 2.75
C PRO A 84 14.00 -3.68 3.60
N LEU A 85 13.26 -4.76 3.85
CA LEU A 85 13.79 -5.99 4.43
C LEU A 85 14.02 -7.08 3.37
N GLY A 86 13.52 -6.87 2.15
CA GLY A 86 13.83 -7.67 0.97
C GLY A 86 13.21 -7.06 -0.30
N GLY A 87 13.64 -7.56 -1.47
CA GLY A 87 13.14 -7.15 -2.80
C GLY A 87 13.86 -5.95 -3.42
N VAL A 88 14.86 -5.36 -2.74
CA VAL A 88 15.68 -4.27 -3.28
C VAL A 88 17.04 -4.79 -3.71
N GLY A 89 17.31 -4.72 -5.01
CA GLY A 89 18.57 -5.21 -5.60
C GLY A 89 18.55 -6.68 -5.99
N GLU A 90 17.43 -7.36 -5.76
CA GLU A 90 17.18 -8.78 -6.04
C GLU A 90 15.81 -8.98 -6.72
N VAL A 91 15.48 -10.22 -7.06
CA VAL A 91 14.15 -10.58 -7.60
C VAL A 91 13.47 -11.51 -6.60
N GLY A 92 12.32 -11.06 -6.10
CA GLY A 92 11.53 -11.73 -5.08
C GLY A 92 11.94 -11.38 -3.65
N MET A 93 11.51 -12.20 -2.68
CA MET A 93 11.70 -11.91 -1.24
C MET A 93 11.14 -10.52 -0.83
N ASN A 94 10.03 -10.09 -1.43
CA ASN A 94 9.52 -8.74 -1.23
C ASN A 94 9.04 -8.53 0.22
N MET A 95 9.57 -7.50 0.88
CA MET A 95 9.08 -7.01 2.17
C MET A 95 9.51 -5.56 2.39
N MET A 96 8.52 -4.67 2.48
CA MET A 96 8.72 -3.24 2.72
C MET A 96 8.06 -2.85 4.05
N VAL A 97 8.82 -2.29 4.98
CA VAL A 97 8.30 -1.84 6.28
C VAL A 97 8.06 -0.34 6.28
N TYR A 98 6.88 0.06 6.76
CA TYR A 98 6.51 1.44 7.02
C TYR A 98 6.35 1.65 8.51
N GLU A 99 7.06 2.63 9.06
CA GLU A 99 6.99 2.99 10.47
C GLU A 99 6.69 4.48 10.62
N TYR A 100 5.59 4.78 11.31
CA TYR A 100 5.14 6.14 11.56
C TYR A 100 4.65 6.27 13.01
N GLY A 101 5.26 7.19 13.78
CA GLY A 101 4.93 7.36 15.19
C GLY A 101 5.14 6.06 15.96
N ALA A 102 4.09 5.57 16.63
CA ALA A 102 4.14 4.33 17.40
C ALA A 102 3.82 3.07 16.56
N ASP A 103 3.42 3.23 15.30
CA ASP A 103 2.83 2.16 14.51
C ASP A 103 3.76 1.69 13.38
N ILE A 104 3.79 0.38 13.16
CA ILE A 104 4.54 -0.29 12.11
C ILE A 104 3.59 -1.19 11.32
N PHE A 105 3.73 -1.21 10.00
CA PHE A 105 3.14 -2.27 9.18
C PHE A 105 4.13 -2.68 8.09
N ALA A 106 4.03 -3.94 7.69
CA ALA A 106 4.79 -4.47 6.56
C ALA A 106 3.88 -4.57 5.34
N VAL A 107 4.45 -4.36 4.16
CA VAL A 107 3.84 -4.65 2.86
C VAL A 107 4.65 -5.77 2.25
N ASP A 108 3.95 -6.87 1.99
CA ASP A 108 4.44 -8.16 1.53
C ASP A 108 5.40 -8.86 2.50
N CYS A 109 5.54 -10.16 2.29
CA CYS A 109 6.46 -11.07 2.96
C CYS A 109 6.65 -12.30 2.05
N GLY A 110 7.42 -12.09 0.99
CA GLY A 110 7.74 -13.12 0.01
C GLY A 110 8.94 -13.97 0.37
N HIS A 111 9.09 -15.11 -0.31
CA HIS A 111 10.37 -15.82 -0.38
C HIS A 111 11.02 -15.61 -1.76
N MET A 112 12.28 -16.01 -1.88
CA MET A 112 12.91 -16.25 -3.18
C MET A 112 13.40 -17.69 -3.24
N PHE A 113 13.42 -18.26 -4.45
CA PHE A 113 14.10 -19.51 -4.70
C PHE A 113 15.61 -19.25 -4.80
N PRO A 114 16.45 -20.08 -4.16
CA PRO A 114 17.90 -19.95 -4.25
C PRO A 114 18.42 -20.32 -5.64
N ASP A 115 19.55 -19.73 -6.04
CA ASP A 115 20.29 -20.12 -7.23
C ASP A 115 20.99 -21.48 -7.04
N GLU A 116 21.45 -22.09 -8.14
CA GLU A 116 22.11 -23.40 -8.16
C GLU A 116 23.35 -23.49 -7.25
N ASP A 117 23.95 -22.35 -6.88
CA ASP A 117 25.11 -22.27 -5.99
C ASP A 117 24.79 -22.58 -4.52
N LEU A 118 23.52 -22.48 -4.11
CA LEU A 118 23.06 -22.71 -2.73
C LEU A 118 22.44 -24.12 -2.57
N LEU A 119 23.27 -25.14 -2.79
CA LEU A 119 22.85 -26.53 -2.68
C LEU A 119 22.29 -26.89 -1.29
N GLY A 120 21.07 -27.45 -1.27
CA GLY A 120 20.39 -27.89 -0.05
C GLY A 120 19.57 -26.80 0.65
N VAL A 121 19.50 -25.59 0.10
CA VAL A 121 18.56 -24.55 0.51
C VAL A 121 17.32 -24.66 -0.36
N ASP A 122 16.13 -24.76 0.24
CA ASP A 122 14.86 -24.81 -0.50
C ASP A 122 14.29 -23.42 -0.75
N LEU A 123 14.41 -22.52 0.24
CA LEU A 123 13.81 -21.20 0.26
C LEU A 123 14.71 -20.19 0.98
N VAL A 124 14.72 -18.95 0.50
CA VAL A 124 15.33 -17.80 1.18
C VAL A 124 14.23 -16.81 1.55
N ILE A 125 14.22 -16.34 2.80
CA ILE A 125 13.17 -15.48 3.37
C ILE A 125 13.78 -14.21 4.01
N PRO A 126 13.00 -13.12 4.18
CA PRO A 126 13.50 -11.87 4.76
C PRO A 126 13.92 -12.05 6.22
N ASP A 127 14.95 -11.30 6.65
CA ASP A 127 15.28 -11.17 8.07
C ASP A 127 14.31 -10.21 8.76
N THR A 128 13.43 -10.78 9.58
CA THR A 128 12.36 -10.07 10.27
C THR A 128 12.72 -9.57 11.67
N THR A 129 13.99 -9.67 12.07
CA THR A 129 14.48 -9.27 13.42
C THR A 129 14.03 -7.85 13.79
N TYR A 130 14.05 -6.93 12.83
CA TYR A 130 13.59 -5.54 13.05
C TYR A 130 12.16 -5.45 13.59
N LEU A 131 11.26 -6.26 13.03
CA LEU A 131 9.84 -6.32 13.38
C LEU A 131 9.63 -7.09 14.69
N GLU A 132 10.36 -8.19 14.88
CA GLU A 132 10.28 -9.04 16.07
C GLU A 132 10.65 -8.27 17.35
N GLU A 133 11.72 -7.46 17.29
CA GLU A 133 12.14 -6.57 18.39
C GLU A 133 11.12 -5.47 18.72
N ARG A 134 10.16 -5.19 17.82
CA ARG A 134 9.17 -4.11 17.92
C ARG A 134 7.74 -4.65 17.80
N ARG A 135 7.53 -5.90 18.20
CA ARG A 135 6.29 -6.66 18.00
C ARG A 135 5.01 -5.95 18.48
N ASP A 136 5.10 -5.17 19.55
CA ASP A 136 3.99 -4.40 20.15
C ASP A 136 3.52 -3.22 19.29
N ARG A 137 4.37 -2.78 18.36
CA ARG A 137 4.13 -1.68 17.43
C ARG A 137 3.63 -2.16 16.07
N VAL A 138 3.81 -3.44 15.73
CA VAL A 138 3.40 -4.00 14.45
C VAL A 138 1.89 -4.21 14.44
N ARG A 139 1.20 -3.53 13.52
CA ARG A 139 -0.26 -3.52 13.43
C ARG A 139 -0.81 -4.59 12.49
N ALA A 140 -0.13 -4.81 11.38
CA ALA A 140 -0.53 -5.79 10.37
C ALA A 140 0.61 -6.05 9.38
N VAL A 141 0.45 -7.12 8.60
CA VAL A 141 1.10 -7.29 7.30
C VAL A 141 0.05 -7.17 6.20
N ILE A 142 0.34 -6.35 5.19
CA ILE A 142 -0.48 -6.17 4.00
C ILE A 142 0.11 -7.04 2.89
N VAL A 143 -0.70 -7.85 2.23
CA VAL A 143 -0.33 -8.62 1.03
C VAL A 143 -0.95 -7.95 -0.18
N THR A 144 -0.12 -7.62 -1.16
CA THR A 144 -0.56 -6.91 -2.37
C THR A 144 -1.24 -7.83 -3.38
N HIS A 145 -0.73 -9.05 -3.57
CA HIS A 145 -1.27 -10.04 -4.51
C HIS A 145 -0.77 -11.46 -4.20
N ALA A 146 -1.34 -12.45 -4.89
CA ALA A 146 -1.12 -13.86 -4.62
C ALA A 146 0.05 -14.48 -5.41
N HIS A 147 1.24 -13.90 -5.30
CA HIS A 147 2.48 -14.57 -5.73
C HIS A 147 3.36 -14.97 -4.54
N ASP A 148 4.15 -16.03 -4.74
CA ASP A 148 5.06 -16.57 -3.74
C ASP A 148 6.15 -15.59 -3.28
N ASP A 149 6.60 -14.73 -4.18
CA ASP A 149 7.55 -13.69 -3.89
C ASP A 149 6.96 -12.46 -3.20
N HIS A 150 5.65 -12.48 -2.89
CA HIS A 150 4.96 -11.46 -2.09
C HIS A 150 4.31 -12.01 -0.80
N MET A 151 3.96 -13.29 -0.73
CA MET A 151 3.34 -13.89 0.48
C MET A 151 3.94 -15.22 0.92
N GLY A 152 4.91 -15.76 0.19
CA GLY A 152 5.45 -17.09 0.40
C GLY A 152 6.31 -17.27 1.66
N ALA A 153 6.73 -16.19 2.33
CA ALA A 153 7.44 -16.27 3.61
C ALA A 153 6.52 -16.07 4.84
N LEU A 154 5.23 -15.75 4.64
CA LEU A 154 4.27 -15.55 5.73
C LEU A 154 4.13 -16.73 6.70
N PRO A 155 4.15 -18.01 6.27
CA PRO A 155 4.09 -19.13 7.21
C PRO A 155 5.25 -19.14 8.23
N TYR A 156 6.41 -18.59 7.87
CA TYR A 156 7.56 -18.48 8.76
C TYR A 156 7.48 -17.22 9.62
N PHE A 157 7.10 -16.09 9.01
CA PHE A 157 6.93 -14.81 9.70
C PHE A 157 5.84 -14.88 10.79
N LEU A 158 4.66 -15.40 10.47
CA LEU A 158 3.51 -15.43 11.38
C LEU A 158 3.70 -16.36 12.58
N LYS A 159 4.59 -17.36 12.49
CA LYS A 159 5.00 -18.18 13.65
C LYS A 159 5.73 -17.35 14.70
N LYS A 160 6.54 -16.38 14.26
CA LYS A 160 7.34 -15.53 15.14
C LYS A 160 6.53 -14.31 15.59
N LEU A 161 5.75 -13.73 14.68
CA LEU A 161 4.99 -12.51 14.90
C LEU A 161 3.53 -12.67 14.42
N PRO A 162 2.62 -13.12 15.30
CA PRO A 162 1.21 -13.29 14.94
C PRO A 162 0.51 -11.93 14.88
N VAL A 163 0.39 -11.38 13.68
CA VAL A 163 -0.32 -10.13 13.38
C VAL A 163 -1.39 -10.36 12.32
N PRO A 164 -2.43 -9.50 12.24
CA PRO A 164 -3.43 -9.61 11.19
C PRO A 164 -2.80 -9.53 9.79
N VAL A 165 -3.33 -10.32 8.87
CA VAL A 165 -3.01 -10.28 7.45
C VAL A 165 -4.14 -9.56 6.72
N ILE A 166 -3.79 -8.52 5.98
CA ILE A 166 -4.72 -7.72 5.19
C ILE A 166 -4.38 -7.91 3.73
N GLY A 167 -5.35 -8.18 2.86
CA GLY A 167 -5.06 -8.35 1.45
C GLY A 167 -6.29 -8.67 0.61
N PRO A 168 -6.13 -8.82 -0.71
CA PRO A 168 -7.24 -9.14 -1.59
C PRO A 168 -7.84 -10.51 -1.22
N PRO A 169 -9.15 -10.73 -1.45
CA PRO A 169 -9.81 -11.99 -1.11
C PRO A 169 -9.08 -13.23 -1.64
N LEU A 170 -8.64 -13.21 -2.90
CA LEU A 170 -7.90 -14.31 -3.52
C LEU A 170 -6.60 -14.63 -2.77
N ALA A 171 -5.80 -13.62 -2.42
CA ALA A 171 -4.57 -13.84 -1.67
C ALA A 171 -4.86 -14.35 -0.25
N CYS A 172 -5.90 -13.83 0.41
CA CYS A 172 -6.32 -14.31 1.73
C CYS A 172 -6.71 -15.79 1.70
N GLU A 173 -7.48 -16.24 0.70
CA GLU A 173 -7.88 -17.65 0.59
C GLU A 173 -6.69 -18.57 0.28
N ILE A 174 -5.86 -18.22 -0.72
CA ILE A 174 -4.67 -19.01 -1.06
C ILE A 174 -3.72 -19.11 0.14
N LEU A 175 -3.53 -17.99 0.85
CA LEU A 175 -2.67 -17.98 2.03
C LEU A 175 -3.27 -18.83 3.15
N ARG A 176 -4.59 -18.80 3.37
CA ARG A 176 -5.24 -19.63 4.39
C ARG A 176 -4.99 -21.11 4.15
N GLU A 177 -5.11 -21.58 2.91
CA GLU A 177 -4.79 -22.97 2.55
C GLU A 177 -3.33 -23.32 2.87
N ARG A 178 -2.38 -22.44 2.52
CA ARG A 178 -0.94 -22.64 2.82
C ARG A 178 -0.63 -22.60 4.32
N LEU A 179 -1.33 -21.75 5.07
CA LEU A 179 -1.18 -21.67 6.53
C LEU A 179 -1.76 -22.89 7.24
N ALA A 180 -2.73 -23.59 6.64
CA ALA A 180 -3.30 -24.81 7.21
C ALA A 180 -2.25 -25.94 7.31
N GLU A 181 -1.35 -26.05 6.32
CA GLU A 181 -0.21 -26.98 6.36
C GLU A 181 0.74 -26.70 7.53
N HIS A 182 0.70 -25.48 8.07
CA HIS A 182 1.51 -25.01 9.18
C HIS A 182 0.73 -24.89 10.50
N GLY A 183 -0.56 -25.23 10.51
CA GLY A 183 -1.46 -25.10 11.67
C GLY A 183 -1.74 -23.66 12.09
N LEU A 184 -1.70 -22.70 11.16
CA LEU A 184 -1.85 -21.26 11.41
C LEU A 184 -3.14 -20.66 10.85
N ASP A 185 -3.91 -21.42 10.09
CA ASP A 185 -5.15 -20.97 9.44
C ASP A 185 -6.23 -20.51 10.43
N GLN A 186 -6.31 -21.18 11.58
CA GLN A 186 -7.29 -20.87 12.64
C GLN A 186 -6.85 -19.74 13.58
N THR A 187 -5.54 -19.45 13.65
CA THR A 187 -4.98 -18.46 14.57
C THR A 187 -4.67 -17.13 13.89
N THR A 188 -4.51 -17.14 12.57
CA THR A 188 -4.25 -15.94 11.77
C THR A 188 -5.56 -15.21 11.48
N GLN A 189 -5.62 -13.95 11.88
CA GLN A 189 -6.74 -13.07 11.49
C GLN A 189 -6.52 -12.58 10.06
N PHE A 190 -7.47 -12.90 9.17
CA PHE A 190 -7.51 -12.38 7.81
C PHE A 190 -8.52 -11.23 7.70
N ILE A 191 -8.11 -10.14 7.05
CA ILE A 191 -8.94 -8.98 6.77
C ILE A 191 -8.95 -8.78 5.25
N PRO A 192 -9.92 -9.37 4.53
CA PRO A 192 -10.02 -9.20 3.09
C PRO A 192 -10.40 -7.75 2.74
N VAL A 193 -9.76 -7.20 1.70
CA VAL A 193 -9.99 -5.84 1.22
C VAL A 193 -10.09 -5.79 -0.30
N SER A 194 -10.87 -4.85 -0.80
CA SER A 194 -11.14 -4.61 -2.22
C SER A 194 -10.60 -3.24 -2.64
N PRO A 195 -10.37 -3.01 -3.95
CA PRO A 195 -10.02 -1.70 -4.46
C PRO A 195 -11.01 -0.61 -4.03
N GLY A 196 -10.50 0.57 -3.69
CA GLY A 196 -11.23 1.72 -3.16
C GLY A 196 -11.56 1.63 -1.66
N GLU A 197 -11.35 0.47 -1.02
CA GLU A 197 -11.46 0.38 0.44
C GLU A 197 -10.25 1.03 1.12
N THR A 198 -10.42 1.38 2.39
CA THR A 198 -9.40 2.06 3.18
C THR A 198 -9.39 1.51 4.60
N ILE A 199 -8.20 1.28 5.14
CA ILE A 199 -7.99 0.84 6.51
C ILE A 199 -7.20 1.88 7.30
N LEU A 200 -7.35 1.84 8.63
CA LEU A 200 -6.58 2.65 9.55
C LEU A 200 -5.60 1.78 10.35
N LEU A 201 -4.31 2.06 10.22
CA LEU A 201 -3.21 1.44 10.96
C LEU A 201 -2.57 2.49 11.86
N GLY A 202 -3.16 2.70 13.02
CA GLY A 202 -2.77 3.77 13.94
C GLY A 202 -3.15 5.15 13.40
N ASP A 203 -2.18 6.04 13.22
CA ASP A 203 -2.38 7.36 12.59
C ASP A 203 -2.19 7.35 11.05
N VAL A 204 -2.02 6.16 10.44
CA VAL A 204 -1.81 6.00 8.99
C VAL A 204 -3.05 5.40 8.34
N GLU A 205 -3.55 6.06 7.31
CA GLU A 205 -4.66 5.59 6.48
C GLU A 205 -4.09 4.95 5.21
N VAL A 206 -4.53 3.74 4.87
CA VAL A 206 -4.07 2.99 3.70
C VAL A 206 -5.25 2.68 2.79
N GLU A 207 -5.28 3.32 1.63
CA GLU A 207 -6.23 3.08 0.55
C GLU A 207 -5.66 2.04 -0.42
N PHE A 208 -6.51 1.10 -0.85
CA PHE A 208 -6.15 0.04 -1.78
C PHE A 208 -6.58 0.42 -3.20
N LEU A 209 -5.64 0.38 -4.15
CA LEU A 209 -5.86 0.75 -5.55
C LEU A 209 -5.76 -0.49 -6.44
N HIS A 210 -6.66 -0.65 -7.41
CA HIS A 210 -6.57 -1.80 -8.31
C HIS A 210 -5.41 -1.62 -9.29
N VAL A 211 -4.62 -2.69 -9.45
CA VAL A 211 -3.61 -2.75 -10.51
C VAL A 211 -3.77 -4.04 -11.32
N THR A 212 -3.50 -3.96 -12.61
CA THR A 212 -3.41 -5.16 -13.43
C THR A 212 -2.06 -5.83 -13.26
N HIS A 213 -2.05 -7.16 -13.13
CA HIS A 213 -0.84 -7.99 -13.04
C HIS A 213 -1.09 -9.37 -13.66
N SER A 214 -0.18 -10.33 -13.48
CA SER A 214 -0.36 -11.72 -13.89
C SER A 214 -1.31 -12.52 -12.99
N VAL A 215 -1.61 -12.02 -11.79
CA VAL A 215 -2.59 -12.62 -10.86
C VAL A 215 -3.78 -11.67 -10.64
N PRO A 216 -5.02 -12.18 -10.59
CA PRO A 216 -6.21 -11.37 -10.28
C PRO A 216 -6.15 -10.67 -8.92
N GLN A 217 -6.94 -9.59 -8.78
CA GLN A 217 -7.10 -8.83 -7.53
C GLN A 217 -5.76 -8.31 -6.98
N SER A 218 -4.85 -7.87 -7.84
CA SER A 218 -3.59 -7.26 -7.42
C SER A 218 -3.82 -5.81 -6.99
N LEU A 219 -3.17 -5.39 -5.91
CA LEU A 219 -3.38 -4.09 -5.28
C LEU A 219 -2.07 -3.28 -5.21
N ALA A 220 -2.16 -1.99 -5.52
CA ALA A 220 -1.23 -0.97 -5.05
C ALA A 220 -1.79 -0.28 -3.81
N LEU A 221 -0.96 0.48 -3.09
CA LEU A 221 -1.36 1.17 -1.86
C LEU A 221 -1.13 2.66 -1.97
N ALA A 222 -2.13 3.47 -1.64
CA ALA A 222 -1.97 4.86 -1.29
C ALA A 222 -1.94 5.00 0.24
N ILE A 223 -0.77 5.34 0.77
CA ILE A 223 -0.50 5.47 2.20
C ILE A 223 -0.59 6.96 2.55
N HIS A 224 -1.68 7.36 3.20
CA HIS A 224 -1.98 8.74 3.57
C HIS A 224 -1.44 9.06 4.96
N LEU A 225 -0.63 10.10 5.02
CA LEU A 225 -0.03 10.66 6.23
C LEU A 225 -0.49 12.11 6.41
N PRO A 226 -0.42 12.68 7.63
CA PRO A 226 -0.85 14.06 7.87
C PRO A 226 -0.11 15.13 7.05
N PHE A 227 1.03 14.79 6.43
CA PHE A 227 1.86 15.71 5.65
C PHE A 227 1.95 15.35 4.16
N GLY A 228 1.27 14.30 3.69
CA GLY A 228 1.30 13.87 2.29
C GLY A 228 0.98 12.39 2.13
N SER A 229 1.04 11.90 0.90
CA SER A 229 0.80 10.49 0.58
C SER A 229 2.05 9.85 -0.04
N ILE A 230 2.21 8.56 0.22
CA ILE A 230 3.18 7.67 -0.41
C ILE A 230 2.40 6.65 -1.23
N VAL A 231 2.81 6.40 -2.47
CA VAL A 231 2.25 5.32 -3.28
C VAL A 231 3.22 4.14 -3.27
N HIS A 232 2.77 2.99 -2.80
CA HIS A 232 3.46 1.71 -2.98
C HIS A 232 2.86 1.03 -4.21
N SER A 233 3.59 1.00 -5.32
CA SER A 233 3.06 0.54 -6.61
C SER A 233 2.73 -0.95 -6.65
N SER A 234 3.36 -1.75 -5.79
CA SER A 234 3.44 -3.21 -5.96
C SER A 234 4.04 -3.59 -7.33
N ASP A 235 3.95 -4.86 -7.67
CA ASP A 235 4.09 -5.34 -9.03
C ASP A 235 2.83 -5.02 -9.83
N TYR A 236 3.04 -4.46 -11.02
CA TYR A 236 1.95 -4.12 -11.92
C TYR A 236 2.40 -4.15 -13.38
N LYS A 237 1.42 -4.26 -14.26
CA LYS A 237 1.46 -3.86 -15.66
C LYS A 237 0.34 -2.86 -15.90
N ILE A 238 0.45 -2.05 -16.96
CA ILE A 238 -0.66 -1.23 -17.44
C ILE A 238 -1.33 -1.99 -18.57
N ASP A 239 -2.37 -2.75 -18.24
CA ASP A 239 -3.13 -3.55 -19.19
C ASP A 239 -4.51 -2.91 -19.43
N THR A 240 -4.76 -2.45 -20.65
CA THR A 240 -6.04 -1.83 -21.03
C THR A 240 -7.11 -2.84 -21.40
N ALA A 241 -6.75 -4.12 -21.54
CA ALA A 241 -7.66 -5.22 -21.87
C ALA A 241 -7.30 -6.49 -21.09
N PRO A 242 -7.33 -6.44 -19.74
CA PRO A 242 -6.99 -7.60 -18.92
C PRO A 242 -8.01 -8.73 -19.12
N ILE A 243 -7.52 -9.97 -19.04
CA ILE A 243 -8.38 -11.17 -19.15
C ILE A 243 -9.41 -11.21 -18.01
N TYR A 244 -9.07 -10.66 -16.85
CA TYR A 244 -9.92 -10.63 -15.67
C TYR A 244 -9.81 -9.28 -14.95
N GLY A 245 -10.94 -8.78 -14.45
CA GLY A 245 -11.03 -7.54 -13.67
C GLY A 245 -11.10 -6.27 -14.53
N PRO A 246 -11.19 -5.09 -13.90
CA PRO A 246 -11.13 -3.82 -14.60
C PRO A 246 -9.70 -3.53 -15.12
N PRO A 247 -9.54 -2.59 -16.07
CA PRO A 247 -8.24 -2.03 -16.44
C PRO A 247 -7.50 -1.43 -15.23
N PHE A 248 -6.21 -1.15 -15.38
CA PHE A 248 -5.40 -0.45 -14.37
C PHE A 248 -6.03 0.89 -13.97
N ASP A 249 -6.07 1.19 -12.66
CA ASP A 249 -6.65 2.43 -12.09
C ASP A 249 -5.75 3.67 -12.24
#